data_AF-A0A2H0VY16-F1
#
_entry.id   AF-A0A2H0VY16-F1
#
_cell.length_a   1.000
_cell.length_b   1.000
_cell.length_c   1.000
_cell.angle_alpha   90.00
_cell.angle_beta   90.00
_cell.angle_gamma   90.00
#
_symmetry.space_group_name_H-M   'P 1'
#
loop_
_entity.id
_entity.type
_entity.pdbx_description
1 polymer ?
#
loop_
_entity_poly.entity_id
_entity_poly.type
_entity_poly.pdbx_seq_one_letter_code
_entity_poly.pdbx_strand_id
1 'polypeptide(L)'
;MTGKANLYRIKLSELPTTNIELTMLQKILENIGLTEKEAKIYLAMIELGETVVSAIANKAGVNRVTTYDSVDKLTQKGFATKRKTGKKLLFTAVDPQIISLDFRARARDLRKSIPDFKRLKGEMPRPEVRYFEGLSGIKQMYLDTLSSKTEILNYSDSEGIRHHWPDHDEEYVKARVKKKIYLRGICPNDEHGMKVRSQDWDCHREIRLIPKDQYDFSNEINIYDNKVAIISYDKTLVGILIENASIANTQRAIFKMAWQFAR
;
A
#
# COMPACT_ATOMS: atom_id res chain seq x y z
N MET A 1 -55.78 -1.55 14.45
CA MET A 1 -54.34 -1.20 14.42
C MET A 1 -53.56 -2.39 13.90
N THR A 2 -52.94 -2.20 12.73
CA THR A 2 -51.62 -2.71 12.29
C THR A 2 -51.35 -4.21 12.45
N GLY A 3 -51.07 -4.98 11.40
CA GLY A 3 -50.57 -4.64 10.08
C GLY A 3 -49.54 -5.72 9.73
N LYS A 4 -49.90 -6.60 8.79
CA LYS A 4 -49.07 -7.70 8.29
C LYS A 4 -47.75 -7.18 7.70
N ALA A 5 -46.63 -7.74 8.15
CA ALA A 5 -45.36 -7.69 7.45
C ALA A 5 -44.87 -9.13 7.24
N ASN A 6 -45.31 -9.74 6.14
CA ASN A 6 -44.74 -10.98 5.63
C ASN A 6 -44.13 -10.64 4.27
N LEU A 7 -42.83 -10.33 4.27
CA LEU A 7 -42.03 -10.05 3.09
C LEU A 7 -40.83 -11.01 3.10
N TYR A 8 -40.96 -12.05 2.28
CA TYR A 8 -39.92 -12.83 1.61
C TYR A 8 -38.52 -12.87 2.25
N ARG A 9 -38.30 -13.81 3.16
CA ARG A 9 -36.98 -14.44 3.36
C ARG A 9 -36.78 -15.44 2.22
N ILE A 10 -36.17 -15.02 1.13
CA ILE A 10 -35.57 -15.98 0.19
C ILE A 10 -34.24 -16.41 0.80
N LYS A 11 -34.07 -17.71 1.06
CA LYS A 11 -32.80 -18.26 1.53
C LYS A 11 -31.76 -18.07 0.42
N LEU A 12 -30.63 -17.45 0.75
CA LEU A 12 -29.48 -17.25 -0.15
C LEU A 12 -28.96 -18.56 -0.78
N SER A 13 -29.30 -19.73 -0.22
CA SER A 13 -28.97 -21.06 -0.72
C SER A 13 -29.84 -21.55 -1.89
N GLU A 14 -30.85 -20.79 -2.33
CA GLU A 14 -31.83 -21.21 -3.35
C GLU A 14 -31.68 -20.48 -4.70
N LEU A 15 -30.69 -19.58 -4.83
CA LEU A 15 -30.39 -18.94 -6.12
C LEU A 15 -29.41 -19.82 -6.92
N PRO A 16 -29.66 -20.09 -8.21
CA PRO A 16 -28.72 -20.83 -9.05
C PRO A 16 -27.36 -20.13 -9.03
N THR A 17 -26.28 -20.89 -8.89
CA THR A 17 -24.89 -20.43 -8.72
C THR A 17 -24.51 -19.30 -9.68
N THR A 18 -25.07 -19.32 -10.89
CA THR A 18 -24.93 -18.32 -11.96
C THR A 18 -25.45 -16.91 -11.59
N ASN A 19 -26.53 -16.79 -10.80
CA ASN A 19 -27.09 -15.49 -10.40
C ASN A 19 -26.24 -14.79 -9.34
N ILE A 20 -25.61 -15.55 -8.46
CA ILE A 20 -24.69 -15.01 -7.44
C ILE A 20 -23.42 -14.50 -8.13
N GLU A 21 -22.89 -15.27 -9.09
CA GLU A 21 -21.73 -14.89 -9.89
C GLU A 21 -21.97 -13.60 -10.70
N LEU A 22 -23.11 -13.50 -11.41
CA LEU A 22 -23.48 -12.29 -12.16
C LEU A 22 -23.61 -11.05 -11.26
N THR A 23 -24.20 -11.22 -10.08
CA THR A 23 -24.33 -10.13 -9.11
C THR A 23 -22.96 -9.66 -8.61
N MET A 24 -22.03 -10.59 -8.38
CA MET A 24 -20.66 -10.28 -7.99
C MET A 24 -19.90 -9.53 -9.10
N LEU A 25 -20.01 -10.00 -10.34
CA LEU A 25 -19.41 -9.34 -11.51
C LEU A 25 -19.94 -7.92 -11.70
N GLN A 26 -21.26 -7.72 -11.52
CA GLN A 26 -21.86 -6.39 -11.59
C GLN A 26 -21.28 -5.45 -10.53
N LYS A 27 -21.10 -5.92 -9.29
CA LYS A 27 -20.50 -5.13 -8.21
C LYS A 27 -19.04 -4.76 -8.48
N ILE A 28 -18.27 -5.65 -9.09
CA ILE A 28 -16.89 -5.35 -9.51
C ILE A 28 -16.87 -4.23 -10.55
N LEU A 29 -17.76 -4.31 -11.54
CA LEU A 29 -17.91 -3.28 -12.59
C LEU A 29 -18.33 -1.92 -12.00
N GLU A 30 -19.23 -1.92 -11.03
CA GLU A 30 -19.63 -0.71 -10.31
C GLU A 30 -18.45 -0.06 -9.57
N ASN A 31 -17.64 -0.86 -8.87
CA ASN A 31 -16.46 -0.39 -8.14
C ASN A 31 -15.38 0.23 -9.04
N ILE A 32 -15.35 -0.10 -10.33
CA ILE A 32 -14.42 0.49 -11.31
C ILE A 32 -15.06 1.62 -12.12
N GLY A 33 -16.20 2.15 -11.67
CA GLY A 33 -16.78 3.40 -12.17
C GLY A 33 -17.92 3.24 -13.18
N LEU A 34 -18.51 2.06 -13.29
CA LEU A 34 -19.77 1.88 -14.02
C LEU A 34 -20.99 2.11 -13.11
N THR A 35 -22.07 2.60 -13.68
CA THR A 35 -23.38 2.59 -13.01
C THR A 35 -23.99 1.19 -13.05
N GLU A 36 -25.00 0.93 -12.21
CA GLU A 36 -25.73 -0.34 -12.21
C GLU A 36 -26.24 -0.74 -13.62
N LYS A 37 -26.76 0.23 -14.37
CA LYS A 37 -27.28 0.01 -15.72
C LYS A 37 -26.17 -0.25 -16.73
N GLU A 38 -25.07 0.50 -16.64
CA GLU A 38 -23.90 0.30 -17.49
C GLU A 38 -23.28 -1.08 -17.25
N ALA A 39 -23.19 -1.54 -16.00
CA ALA A 39 -22.67 -2.85 -15.65
C ALA A 39 -23.54 -3.99 -16.23
N LYS A 40 -24.88 -3.90 -16.08
CA LYS A 40 -25.82 -4.86 -16.67
C LYS A 40 -25.70 -4.93 -18.19
N ILE A 41 -25.59 -3.77 -18.84
CA ILE A 41 -25.45 -3.67 -20.29
C ILE A 41 -24.11 -4.24 -20.76
N TYR A 42 -23.01 -3.96 -20.05
CA TYR A 42 -21.70 -4.50 -20.37
C TYR A 42 -21.67 -6.03 -20.26
N LEU A 43 -22.24 -6.61 -19.21
CA LEU A 43 -22.35 -8.07 -19.07
C LEU A 43 -23.20 -8.69 -20.20
N ALA A 44 -24.32 -8.06 -20.55
CA ALA A 44 -25.12 -8.50 -21.71
C ALA A 44 -24.32 -8.44 -23.02
N MET A 45 -23.46 -7.43 -23.21
CA MET A 45 -22.58 -7.33 -24.38
C MET A 45 -21.49 -8.40 -24.39
N ILE A 46 -20.94 -8.78 -23.24
CA ILE A 46 -19.99 -9.90 -23.12
C ILE A 46 -20.64 -11.21 -23.56
N GLU A 47 -21.87 -11.49 -23.10
CA GLU A 47 -22.58 -12.71 -23.45
C GLU A 47 -23.01 -12.77 -24.93
N LEU A 48 -23.40 -11.63 -25.51
CA LEU A 48 -23.90 -11.56 -26.88
C LEU A 48 -22.79 -11.45 -27.94
N GLY A 49 -21.61 -10.97 -27.56
CA GLY A 49 -20.56 -10.60 -28.51
C GLY A 49 -20.92 -9.35 -29.33
N GLU A 50 -20.42 -9.28 -30.57
CA GLU A 50 -20.68 -8.15 -31.46
C GLU A 50 -22.14 -8.12 -31.93
N THR A 51 -22.90 -7.08 -31.57
CA THR A 51 -24.33 -7.01 -31.90
C THR A 51 -24.90 -5.59 -31.91
N VAL A 52 -26.19 -5.46 -32.23
CA VAL A 52 -26.93 -4.18 -32.25
C VAL A 52 -27.53 -3.83 -30.88
N VAL A 53 -27.72 -2.54 -30.61
CA VAL A 53 -28.29 -2.03 -29.34
C VAL A 53 -29.64 -2.66 -28.97
N SER A 54 -30.49 -2.99 -29.93
CA SER A 54 -31.78 -3.64 -29.64
C SER A 54 -31.60 -5.03 -29.03
N ALA A 55 -30.61 -5.80 -29.45
CA ALA A 55 -30.33 -7.11 -28.86
C ALA A 55 -29.79 -6.96 -27.44
N ILE A 56 -28.90 -5.97 -27.22
CA ILE A 56 -28.34 -5.64 -25.91
C ILE A 56 -29.44 -5.21 -24.94
N ALA A 57 -30.35 -4.33 -25.36
CA ALA A 57 -31.45 -3.85 -24.55
C ALA A 57 -32.36 -4.99 -24.07
N ASN A 58 -32.71 -5.90 -24.98
CA ASN A 58 -33.53 -7.06 -24.68
C ASN A 58 -32.85 -8.00 -23.68
N LYS A 59 -31.55 -8.29 -23.87
CA LYS A 59 -30.79 -9.18 -22.99
C LYS A 59 -30.54 -8.57 -21.61
N ALA A 60 -30.23 -7.27 -21.54
CA ALA A 60 -29.97 -6.56 -20.29
C ALA A 60 -31.26 -6.26 -19.49
N GLY A 61 -32.45 -6.39 -20.10
CA GLY A 61 -33.71 -5.97 -19.47
C GLY A 61 -33.79 -4.46 -19.24
N VAL A 62 -33.08 -3.66 -20.05
CA VAL A 62 -33.02 -2.20 -19.94
C VAL A 62 -33.73 -1.58 -21.13
N ASN A 63 -34.49 -0.49 -20.91
CA ASN A 63 -35.19 0.16 -22.01
C ASN A 63 -34.21 0.67 -23.08
N ARG A 64 -34.71 0.73 -24.33
CA ARG A 64 -33.87 0.98 -25.50
C ARG A 64 -33.18 2.35 -25.47
N VAL A 65 -33.87 3.39 -25.01
CA VAL A 65 -33.32 4.76 -24.90
C VAL A 65 -32.14 4.78 -23.94
N THR A 66 -32.30 4.19 -22.75
CA THR A 66 -31.24 4.11 -21.73
C THR A 66 -30.08 3.24 -22.21
N THR A 67 -30.37 2.21 -23.02
CA THR A 67 -29.33 1.33 -23.57
C THR A 67 -28.45 2.09 -24.58
N TYR A 68 -29.03 2.91 -25.47
CA TYR A 68 -28.23 3.75 -26.37
C TYR A 68 -27.29 4.67 -25.60
N ASP A 69 -27.82 5.43 -24.63
CA ASP A 69 -27.01 6.34 -23.80
C ASP A 69 -25.90 5.61 -23.03
N SER A 70 -26.22 4.45 -22.45
CA SER A 70 -25.25 3.66 -21.67
C SER A 70 -24.17 3.05 -22.56
N VAL A 71 -24.50 2.56 -23.75
CA VAL A 71 -23.53 1.98 -24.69
C VAL A 71 -22.57 3.06 -25.22
N ASP A 72 -23.07 4.26 -25.50
CA ASP A 72 -22.20 5.38 -25.88
C ASP A 72 -21.28 5.82 -24.72
N LYS A 73 -21.79 5.88 -23.48
CA LYS A 73 -20.97 6.13 -22.28
C LYS A 73 -19.92 5.04 -22.05
N LEU A 74 -20.28 3.76 -22.20
CA LEU A 74 -19.35 2.64 -22.13
C LEU A 74 -18.25 2.78 -23.20
N THR A 75 -18.61 3.23 -24.41
CA THR A 75 -17.63 3.48 -25.47
C THR A 75 -16.68 4.62 -25.09
N GLN A 76 -17.18 5.73 -24.55
CA GLN A 76 -16.35 6.84 -24.07
C GLN A 76 -15.44 6.45 -22.91
N LYS A 77 -15.90 5.58 -22.02
CA LYS A 77 -15.13 5.06 -20.89
C LYS A 77 -14.10 3.98 -21.31
N GLY A 78 -14.15 3.49 -22.55
CA GLY A 78 -13.27 2.43 -23.06
C GLY A 78 -13.71 1.00 -22.71
N PHE A 79 -14.97 0.80 -22.31
CA PHE A 79 -15.56 -0.50 -21.99
C PHE A 79 -16.27 -1.15 -23.19
N ALA A 80 -16.54 -0.38 -24.25
CA ALA A 80 -17.15 -0.88 -25.47
C ALA A 80 -16.47 -0.26 -26.68
N THR A 81 -16.58 -0.94 -27.82
CA THR A 81 -16.23 -0.39 -29.13
C THR A 81 -17.45 -0.43 -30.03
N LYS A 82 -17.44 0.42 -31.07
CA LYS A 82 -18.49 0.46 -32.08
C LYS A 82 -17.93 0.41 -33.48
N ARG A 83 -18.59 -0.34 -34.35
CA ARG A 83 -18.24 -0.50 -35.76
C ARG A 83 -19.48 -0.33 -36.62
N LYS A 84 -19.34 0.39 -37.74
CA LYS A 84 -20.40 0.51 -38.73
C LYS A 84 -20.24 -0.58 -39.79
N THR A 85 -21.27 -1.38 -39.98
CA THR A 85 -21.33 -2.44 -41.01
C THR A 85 -22.57 -2.19 -41.89
N GLY A 86 -22.35 -1.62 -43.07
CA GLY A 86 -23.42 -1.15 -43.95
C GLY A 86 -24.25 -0.05 -43.30
N LYS A 87 -25.56 -0.29 -43.14
CA LYS A 87 -26.49 0.63 -42.45
C LYS A 87 -26.61 0.38 -40.94
N LYS A 88 -25.99 -0.69 -40.40
CA LYS A 88 -26.10 -1.06 -38.99
C LYS A 88 -24.88 -0.60 -38.20
N LEU A 89 -25.12 -0.19 -36.96
CA LEU A 89 -24.07 0.10 -35.97
C LEU A 89 -24.00 -1.07 -34.99
N LEU A 90 -22.86 -1.73 -34.96
CA LEU A 90 -22.57 -2.87 -34.09
C LEU A 90 -21.69 -2.41 -32.93
N PHE A 91 -21.88 -3.06 -31.79
CA PHE A 91 -21.17 -2.78 -30.55
C PHE A 91 -20.62 -4.06 -29.97
N THR A 92 -19.44 -3.96 -29.38
CA THR A 92 -18.72 -5.09 -28.77
C THR A 92 -18.15 -4.65 -27.43
N ALA A 93 -18.31 -5.47 -26.40
CA ALA A 93 -17.64 -5.22 -25.12
C ALA A 93 -16.12 -5.39 -25.29
N VAL A 94 -15.36 -4.51 -24.65
CA VAL A 94 -13.91 -4.68 -24.56
C VAL A 94 -13.62 -5.81 -23.57
N ASP A 95 -12.61 -6.63 -23.86
CA ASP A 95 -12.23 -7.73 -22.96
C ASP A 95 -11.81 -7.20 -21.57
N PRO A 96 -12.33 -7.77 -20.45
CA PRO A 96 -11.95 -7.36 -19.09
C PRO A 96 -10.43 -7.34 -18.82
N GLN A 97 -9.65 -8.19 -19.49
CA GLN A 97 -8.19 -8.22 -19.37
C GLN A 97 -7.56 -6.93 -19.95
N ILE A 98 -8.08 -6.44 -21.08
CA ILE A 98 -7.62 -5.17 -21.67
C ILE A 98 -7.96 -4.00 -20.74
N ILE A 99 -9.19 -4.00 -20.20
CA ILE A 99 -9.63 -2.99 -19.23
C ILE A 99 -8.72 -3.01 -18.00
N SER A 100 -8.45 -4.18 -17.43
CA SER A 100 -7.55 -4.34 -16.27
C SER A 100 -6.15 -3.78 -16.53
N LEU A 101 -5.59 -4.03 -17.72
CA LEU A 101 -4.27 -3.50 -18.11
C LEU A 101 -4.28 -1.98 -18.24
N ASP A 102 -5.32 -1.40 -18.83
CA ASP A 102 -5.49 0.05 -18.96
C ASP A 102 -5.64 0.73 -17.59
N PHE A 103 -6.47 0.20 -16.69
CA PHE A 103 -6.59 0.71 -15.32
C PHE A 103 -5.25 0.67 -14.57
N ARG A 104 -4.48 -0.42 -14.72
CA ARG A 104 -3.15 -0.54 -14.12
C ARG A 104 -2.17 0.48 -14.69
N ALA A 105 -2.24 0.76 -16.00
CA ALA A 105 -1.42 1.78 -16.63
C ALA A 105 -1.78 3.19 -16.11
N ARG A 106 -3.07 3.55 -16.10
CA ARG A 106 -3.55 4.84 -15.58
C ARG A 106 -3.18 5.05 -14.11
N ALA A 107 -3.33 4.04 -13.27
CA ALA A 107 -2.96 4.12 -11.85
C ALA A 107 -1.45 4.35 -11.67
N ARG A 108 -0.62 3.69 -12.50
CA ARG A 108 0.83 3.89 -12.51
C ARG A 108 1.21 5.29 -12.97
N ASP A 109 0.58 5.81 -14.02
CA ASP A 109 0.88 7.13 -14.55
C ASP A 109 0.44 8.22 -13.57
N LEU A 110 -0.75 8.10 -12.96
CA LEU A 110 -1.18 8.97 -11.88
C LEU A 110 -0.19 8.97 -10.71
N ARG A 111 0.26 7.79 -10.28
CA ARG A 111 1.24 7.64 -9.19
C ARG A 111 2.57 8.33 -9.52
N LYS A 112 3.02 8.25 -10.79
CA LYS A 112 4.23 8.94 -11.25
C LYS A 112 4.08 10.46 -11.27
N SER A 113 2.87 10.96 -11.52
CA SER A 113 2.59 12.41 -11.58
C SER A 113 2.31 13.03 -10.20
N ILE A 114 2.17 12.26 -9.12
CA ILE A 114 1.98 12.78 -7.75
C ILE A 114 2.99 13.88 -7.38
N PRO A 115 4.31 13.74 -7.66
CA PRO A 115 5.27 14.80 -7.38
C PRO A 115 4.96 16.11 -8.11
N ASP A 116 4.52 16.04 -9.36
CA ASP A 116 4.17 17.24 -10.14
C ASP A 116 2.90 17.91 -9.59
N PHE A 117 1.91 17.13 -9.17
CA PHE A 117 0.74 17.67 -8.45
C PHE A 117 1.12 18.34 -7.13
N LYS A 118 2.08 17.77 -6.37
CA LYS A 118 2.61 18.40 -5.15
C LYS A 118 3.31 19.74 -5.45
N ARG A 119 4.07 19.82 -6.56
CA ARG A 119 4.71 21.07 -7.01
C ARG A 119 3.70 22.14 -7.38
N LEU A 120 2.62 21.79 -8.09
CA LEU A 120 1.55 22.73 -8.47
C LEU A 120 0.86 23.35 -7.26
N LYS A 121 0.78 22.64 -6.13
CA LYS A 121 0.17 23.12 -4.89
C LYS A 121 1.03 24.16 -4.15
N GLY A 122 2.24 24.47 -4.63
CA GLY A 122 3.17 25.39 -3.95
C GLY A 122 3.72 24.84 -2.64
N GLU A 123 3.53 23.55 -2.37
CA GLU A 123 4.14 22.89 -1.22
C GLU A 123 5.63 22.69 -1.55
N MET A 124 6.48 23.60 -1.08
CA MET A 124 7.86 23.22 -0.77
C MET A 124 7.81 21.90 0.01
N PRO A 125 8.72 20.94 -0.21
CA PRO A 125 8.70 19.67 0.50
C PRO A 125 8.81 19.96 2.00
N ARG A 126 7.66 20.05 2.67
CA ARG A 126 7.61 20.10 4.13
C ARG A 126 8.18 18.76 4.59
N PRO A 127 9.06 18.75 5.60
CA PRO A 127 9.46 17.50 6.23
C PRO A 127 8.18 16.72 6.55
N GLU A 128 8.02 15.54 5.96
CA GLU A 128 6.89 14.67 6.30
C GLU A 128 7.22 14.08 7.67
N VAL A 129 6.48 14.50 8.69
CA VAL A 129 6.61 13.99 10.05
C VAL A 129 5.42 13.09 10.32
N ARG A 130 5.69 11.79 10.52
CA ARG A 130 4.68 10.79 10.88
C ARG A 130 4.89 10.36 12.33
N TYR A 131 3.80 10.33 13.09
CA TYR A 131 3.76 9.84 14.46
C TYR A 131 3.20 8.42 14.50
N PHE A 132 3.82 7.56 15.30
CA PHE A 132 3.46 6.17 15.48
C PHE A 132 3.33 5.87 16.96
N GLU A 133 2.32 5.10 17.33
CA GLU A 133 2.01 4.78 18.71
C GLU A 133 1.79 3.28 18.88
N GLY A 134 2.27 2.76 20.01
CA GLY A 134 2.17 1.36 20.36
C GLY A 134 3.06 0.45 19.51
N LEU A 135 3.10 -0.83 19.89
CA LEU A 135 3.96 -1.82 19.23
C LEU A 135 3.65 -1.95 17.72
N SER A 136 2.37 -1.90 17.33
CA SER A 136 1.98 -1.99 15.91
C SER A 136 2.52 -0.81 15.09
N GLY A 137 2.49 0.41 15.64
CA GLY A 137 3.08 1.60 15.03
C GLY A 137 4.60 1.48 14.88
N ILE A 138 5.28 1.03 15.93
CA ILE A 138 6.72 0.80 15.90
C ILE A 138 7.10 -0.27 14.86
N LYS A 139 6.37 -1.39 14.79
CA LYS A 139 6.57 -2.41 13.74
C LYS A 139 6.44 -1.81 12.34
N GLN A 140 5.46 -0.94 12.10
CA GLN A 140 5.32 -0.26 10.81
C GLN A 140 6.51 0.65 10.48
N MET A 141 7.09 1.34 11.46
CA MET A 141 8.32 2.11 11.26
C MET A 141 9.49 1.23 10.85
N TYR A 142 9.68 0.08 11.51
CA TYR A 142 10.70 -0.89 11.11
C TYR A 142 10.45 -1.44 9.70
N LEU A 143 9.19 -1.71 9.32
CA LEU A 143 8.89 -2.14 7.96
C LEU A 143 9.21 -1.08 6.89
N ASP A 144 9.14 0.21 7.23
CA ASP A 144 9.56 1.30 6.31
C ASP A 144 11.06 1.22 6.00
N THR A 145 11.91 0.88 6.98
CA THR A 145 13.36 0.71 6.76
C THR A 145 13.69 -0.45 5.81
N LEU A 146 12.84 -1.47 5.70
CA LEU A 146 13.00 -2.57 4.76
C LEU A 146 12.81 -2.17 3.29
N SER A 147 12.46 -0.91 3.03
CA SER A 147 12.45 -0.31 1.69
C SER A 147 13.73 0.46 1.36
N SER A 148 14.67 0.54 2.31
CA SER A 148 15.85 1.38 2.16
C SER A 148 16.77 0.93 1.03
N LYS A 149 17.35 1.92 0.36
CA LYS A 149 18.32 1.73 -0.73
C LYS A 149 19.76 2.01 -0.30
N THR A 150 19.93 2.52 0.91
CA THR A 150 21.23 2.85 1.50
C THR A 150 21.47 2.01 2.75
N GLU A 151 22.69 2.03 3.27
CA GLU A 151 22.95 1.46 4.60
C GLU A 151 22.13 2.20 5.67
N ILE A 152 21.65 1.45 6.66
CA ILE A 152 20.99 2.02 7.83
C ILE A 152 22.08 2.35 8.86
N LEU A 153 22.09 3.58 9.35
CA LEU A 153 22.90 3.97 10.50
C LEU A 153 22.03 4.06 11.73
N ASN A 154 22.46 3.49 12.84
CA ASN A 154 21.59 3.21 13.97
C ASN A 154 22.25 3.59 15.31
N TYR A 155 21.51 4.24 16.19
CA TYR A 155 21.76 4.20 17.63
C TYR A 155 20.73 3.25 18.21
N SER A 156 21.13 2.13 18.82
CA SER A 156 20.20 1.08 19.25
C SER A 156 20.16 0.94 20.76
N ASP A 157 18.93 0.86 21.28
CA ASP A 157 18.63 0.25 22.56
C ASP A 157 18.18 -1.21 22.31
N SER A 158 19.16 -2.11 22.31
CA SER A 158 18.94 -3.53 22.01
C SER A 158 18.16 -4.28 23.10
N GLU A 159 18.14 -3.76 24.32
CA GLU A 159 17.35 -4.26 25.43
C GLU A 159 15.89 -3.83 25.27
N GLY A 160 15.64 -2.53 25.14
CA GLY A 160 14.30 -1.94 25.06
C GLY A 160 13.48 -2.50 23.90
N ILE A 161 14.08 -2.69 22.73
CA ILE A 161 13.39 -3.27 21.56
C ILE A 161 12.94 -4.71 21.79
N ARG A 162 13.80 -5.56 22.37
CA ARG A 162 13.50 -7.00 22.58
C ARG A 162 12.59 -7.23 23.77
N HIS A 163 12.61 -6.34 24.75
CA HIS A 163 11.63 -6.33 25.83
C HIS A 163 10.22 -6.14 25.29
N HIS A 164 10.02 -5.15 24.42
CA HIS A 164 8.71 -4.81 23.86
C HIS A 164 8.30 -5.65 22.64
N TRP A 165 9.28 -6.20 21.92
CA TRP A 165 9.07 -7.05 20.75
C TRP A 165 10.01 -8.27 20.80
N PRO A 166 9.65 -9.32 21.55
CA PRO A 166 10.48 -10.52 21.69
C PRO A 166 10.81 -11.20 20.35
N ASP A 167 9.87 -11.17 19.40
CA ASP A 167 10.03 -11.76 18.06
C ASP A 167 10.75 -10.85 17.05
N HIS A 168 11.34 -9.73 17.50
CA HIS A 168 12.01 -8.75 16.62
C HIS A 168 13.05 -9.38 15.69
N ASP A 169 13.86 -10.31 16.21
CA ASP A 169 14.94 -10.91 15.44
C ASP A 169 14.40 -11.86 14.36
N GLU A 170 13.33 -12.61 14.67
CA GLU A 170 12.67 -13.51 13.73
C GLU A 170 11.91 -12.74 12.64
N GLU A 171 11.16 -11.71 13.03
CA GLU A 171 10.27 -10.98 12.13
C GLU A 171 11.01 -9.92 11.29
N TYR A 172 11.85 -9.10 11.91
CA TYR A 172 12.49 -7.97 11.24
C TYR A 172 13.94 -8.24 10.83
N VAL A 173 14.79 -8.73 11.74
CA VAL A 173 16.22 -8.90 11.42
C VAL A 173 16.40 -9.89 10.26
N LYS A 174 15.71 -11.03 10.28
CA LYS A 174 15.72 -11.98 9.16
C LYS A 174 15.23 -11.35 7.85
N ALA A 175 14.17 -10.53 7.90
CA ALA A 175 13.67 -9.86 6.70
C ALA A 175 14.67 -8.84 6.14
N ARG A 176 15.35 -8.07 7.00
CA ARG A 176 16.42 -7.13 6.62
C ARG A 176 17.61 -7.85 5.98
N VAL A 177 18.05 -8.95 6.59
CA VAL A 177 19.16 -9.78 6.10
C VAL A 177 18.82 -10.39 4.73
N LYS A 178 17.61 -10.96 4.57
CA LYS A 178 17.15 -11.51 3.29
C LYS A 178 17.16 -10.48 2.16
N LYS A 179 16.89 -9.21 2.48
CA LYS A 179 16.95 -8.09 1.52
C LYS A 179 18.35 -7.52 1.33
N LYS A 180 19.37 -8.03 2.03
CA LYS A 180 20.75 -7.54 2.01
C LYS A 180 20.86 -6.04 2.34
N ILE A 181 20.05 -5.58 3.29
CA ILE A 181 20.11 -4.19 3.77
C ILE A 181 21.12 -4.14 4.90
N TYR A 182 22.24 -3.47 4.67
CA TYR A 182 23.35 -3.37 5.61
C TYR A 182 23.07 -2.36 6.72
N LEU A 183 23.64 -2.58 7.90
CA LEU A 183 23.46 -1.71 9.06
C LEU A 183 24.80 -1.42 9.77
N ARG A 184 24.99 -0.18 10.22
CA ARG A 184 26.02 0.18 11.20
C ARG A 184 25.37 0.77 12.43
N GLY A 185 25.65 0.22 13.61
CA GLY A 185 24.95 0.55 14.84
C GLY A 185 25.88 0.86 16.00
N ILE A 186 25.53 1.87 16.80
CA ILE A 186 26.16 2.15 18.09
C ILE A 186 25.19 1.70 19.17
N CYS A 187 25.66 0.90 20.13
CA CYS A 187 24.84 0.32 21.19
C CYS A 187 25.60 0.40 22.54
N PRO A 188 24.92 0.60 23.68
CA PRO A 188 25.55 0.42 24.99
C PRO A 188 26.15 -0.98 25.16
N ASN A 189 27.26 -1.06 25.89
CA ASN A 189 27.95 -2.31 26.21
C ASN A 189 27.25 -3.05 27.37
N ASP A 190 26.09 -3.62 27.10
CA ASP A 190 25.39 -4.55 27.98
C ASP A 190 25.22 -5.94 27.36
N GLU A 191 24.55 -6.84 28.08
CA GLU A 191 24.32 -8.22 27.64
C GLU A 191 23.64 -8.28 26.25
N HIS A 192 22.65 -7.41 26.02
CA HIS A 192 21.91 -7.37 24.76
C HIS A 192 22.78 -6.81 23.63
N GLY A 193 23.50 -5.70 23.86
CA GLY A 193 24.43 -5.13 22.90
C GLY A 193 25.54 -6.10 22.50
N MET A 194 26.15 -6.79 23.47
CA MET A 194 27.17 -7.81 23.22
C MET A 194 26.63 -9.00 22.42
N LYS A 195 25.42 -9.47 22.75
CA LYS A 195 24.75 -10.56 22.02
C LYS A 195 24.44 -10.17 20.57
N VAL A 196 23.99 -8.94 20.35
CA VAL A 196 23.74 -8.43 18.99
C VAL A 196 25.05 -8.35 18.21
N ARG A 197 26.10 -7.76 18.79
CA ARG A 197 27.42 -7.65 18.15
C ARG A 197 28.01 -9.00 17.73
N SER A 198 27.82 -10.06 18.51
CA SER A 198 28.39 -11.38 18.19
C SER A 198 27.82 -12.02 16.91
N GLN A 199 26.69 -11.51 16.41
CA GLN A 199 26.00 -12.01 15.21
C GLN A 199 26.15 -11.08 14.00
N ASP A 200 27.05 -10.10 14.07
CA ASP A 200 27.17 -9.02 13.10
C ASP A 200 27.36 -9.50 11.66
N TRP A 201 28.26 -10.46 11.47
CA TRP A 201 28.57 -11.05 10.18
C TRP A 201 27.33 -11.68 9.53
N ASP A 202 26.65 -12.57 10.25
CA ASP A 202 25.45 -13.28 9.77
C ASP A 202 24.28 -12.32 9.55
N CYS A 203 24.24 -11.21 10.28
CA CYS A 203 23.18 -10.22 10.23
C CYS A 203 23.48 -9.03 9.30
N HIS A 204 24.54 -9.07 8.48
CA HIS A 204 24.95 -7.98 7.59
C HIS A 204 24.98 -6.63 8.32
N ARG A 205 25.63 -6.59 9.48
CA ARG A 205 25.77 -5.38 10.28
C ARG A 205 27.16 -5.25 10.88
N GLU A 206 27.49 -4.05 11.35
CA GLU A 206 28.64 -3.77 12.23
C GLU A 206 28.14 -2.99 13.44
N ILE A 207 28.37 -3.50 14.64
CA ILE A 207 27.98 -2.86 15.90
C ILE A 207 29.23 -2.46 16.67
N ARG A 208 29.27 -1.19 17.09
CA ARG A 208 30.26 -0.67 18.02
C ARG A 208 29.62 -0.41 19.37
N LEU A 209 30.31 -0.84 20.41
CA LEU A 209 29.85 -0.73 21.78
C LEU A 209 30.45 0.51 22.44
N ILE A 210 29.67 1.11 23.33
CA ILE A 210 30.10 2.25 24.15
C ILE A 210 29.88 1.95 25.64
N PRO A 211 30.66 2.55 26.56
CA PRO A 211 30.47 2.33 28.00
C PRO A 211 29.07 2.75 28.46
N LYS A 212 28.27 1.78 28.93
CA LYS A 212 26.87 2.03 29.37
C LYS A 212 26.79 2.99 30.55
N ASP A 213 27.77 2.94 31.45
CA ASP A 213 27.89 3.83 32.61
C ASP A 213 28.07 5.31 32.24
N GLN A 214 28.58 5.62 31.04
CA GLN A 214 28.80 6.99 30.56
C GLN A 214 27.75 7.43 29.54
N TYR A 215 27.23 6.50 28.74
CA TYR A 215 26.39 6.78 27.58
C TYR A 215 25.19 5.82 27.52
N ASP A 216 24.27 5.97 28.46
CA ASP A 216 23.04 5.18 28.52
C ASP A 216 21.92 5.91 27.77
N PHE A 217 21.62 5.47 26.55
CA PHE A 217 20.45 5.95 25.80
C PHE A 217 19.39 4.86 25.69
N SER A 218 18.15 5.24 25.99
CA SER A 218 16.94 4.39 26.03
C SER A 218 16.02 4.57 24.82
N ASN A 219 16.50 5.29 23.81
CA ASN A 219 15.80 5.46 22.55
C ASN A 219 16.63 4.90 21.39
N GLU A 220 15.94 4.55 20.31
CA GLU A 220 16.56 4.11 19.07
C GLU A 220 16.40 5.18 17.99
N ILE A 221 17.47 5.42 17.23
CA ILE A 221 17.45 6.31 16.07
C ILE A 221 17.98 5.55 14.86
N ASN A 222 17.17 5.43 13.80
CA ASN A 222 17.57 4.86 12.51
C ASN A 222 17.63 5.94 11.43
N ILE A 223 18.75 6.03 10.72
CA ILE A 223 19.05 7.04 9.70
C ILE A 223 19.33 6.35 8.37
N TYR A 224 18.46 6.54 7.39
CA TYR A 224 18.49 5.82 6.11
C TYR A 224 17.89 6.69 5.01
N ASP A 225 18.43 6.61 3.79
CA ASP A 225 18.03 7.45 2.66
C ASP A 225 17.92 8.94 3.06
N ASN A 226 16.74 9.54 2.88
CA ASN A 226 16.35 10.89 3.31
C ASN A 226 15.51 10.89 4.60
N LYS A 227 15.56 9.84 5.41
CA LYS A 227 14.69 9.61 6.57
C LYS A 227 15.46 9.44 7.88
N VAL A 228 14.81 9.87 8.97
CA VAL A 228 15.25 9.65 10.35
C VAL A 228 14.05 9.13 11.14
N ALA A 229 14.16 7.92 11.66
CA ALA A 229 13.19 7.31 12.57
C ALA A 229 13.73 7.40 14.00
N ILE A 230 12.97 7.95 14.93
CA ILE A 230 13.29 8.05 16.35
C ILE A 230 12.22 7.26 17.11
N ILE A 231 12.62 6.33 17.95
CA ILE A 231 11.74 5.41 18.67
C ILE A 231 12.08 5.48 20.15
N SER A 232 11.07 5.74 20.99
CA SER A 232 11.20 5.68 22.44
C SER A 232 10.57 4.39 22.95
N TYR A 233 11.32 3.66 23.80
CA TYR A 233 10.89 2.42 24.45
C TYR A 233 10.49 2.61 25.91
N ASP A 234 10.16 3.84 26.33
CA ASP A 234 9.67 4.11 27.68
C ASP A 234 8.22 3.58 27.87
N LYS A 235 7.54 3.96 28.96
CA LYS A 235 6.18 3.53 29.32
C LYS A 235 5.17 3.55 28.18
N THR A 236 5.30 4.52 27.26
CA THR A 236 4.49 4.59 26.05
C THR A 236 5.41 4.45 24.84
N LEU A 237 5.22 3.37 24.08
CA LEU A 237 5.91 3.16 22.81
C LEU A 237 5.48 4.23 21.81
N VAL A 238 6.40 5.12 21.47
CA VAL A 238 6.17 6.21 20.54
C VAL A 238 7.30 6.32 19.54
N GLY A 239 6.95 6.65 18.31
CA GLY A 239 7.92 6.80 17.24
C GLY A 239 7.61 7.96 16.33
N ILE A 240 8.66 8.63 15.87
CA ILE A 240 8.59 9.76 14.96
C ILE A 240 9.44 9.43 13.75
N LEU A 241 8.85 9.48 12.55
CA LEU A 241 9.56 9.35 11.30
C LEU A 241 9.56 10.70 10.57
N ILE A 242 10.76 11.21 10.30
CA ILE A 242 10.98 12.48 9.62
C ILE A 242 11.58 12.18 8.25
N GLU A 243 10.88 12.54 7.18
CA GLU A 243 11.40 12.47 5.82
C GLU A 243 11.88 13.85 5.35
N ASN A 244 13.19 14.08 5.47
CA ASN A 244 13.87 15.29 5.05
C ASN A 244 15.36 15.05 4.83
N ALA A 245 15.85 15.31 3.62
CA ALA A 245 17.24 15.07 3.26
C ALA A 245 18.24 15.89 4.09
N SER A 246 17.91 17.16 4.41
CA SER A 246 18.79 18.01 5.22
C SER A 246 18.93 17.47 6.65
N ILE A 247 17.82 17.08 7.27
CA ILE A 247 17.83 16.49 8.62
C ILE A 247 18.59 15.16 8.62
N ALA A 248 18.29 14.28 7.67
CA ALA A 248 18.98 12.99 7.55
C ALA A 248 20.49 13.14 7.32
N ASN A 249 20.91 14.12 6.51
CA ASN A 249 22.33 14.39 6.26
C ASN A 249 23.05 14.89 7.52
N THR A 250 22.44 15.80 8.28
CA THR A 250 23.00 16.27 9.55
C THR A 250 23.10 15.13 10.56
N GLN A 251 22.04 14.34 10.73
CA GLN A 251 22.06 13.18 11.63
C GLN A 251 23.11 12.14 11.21
N ARG A 252 23.28 11.93 9.90
CA ARG A 252 24.34 11.07 9.36
C ARG A 252 25.74 11.60 9.68
N ALA A 253 25.95 12.91 9.66
CA ALA A 253 27.22 13.52 10.06
C ALA A 253 27.48 13.34 11.56
N ILE A 254 26.46 13.55 12.40
CA ILE A 254 26.53 13.31 13.86
C ILE A 254 26.86 11.84 14.15
N PHE A 255 26.20 10.90 13.47
CA PHE A 255 26.52 9.48 13.57
C PHE A 255 27.98 9.20 13.22
N LYS A 256 28.48 9.73 12.10
CA LYS A 256 29.89 9.52 11.70
C LYS A 256 30.88 10.07 12.72
N MET A 257 30.56 11.18 13.37
CA MET A 257 31.37 11.70 14.48
C MET A 257 31.38 10.72 15.65
N ALA A 258 30.21 10.29 16.13
CA ALA A 258 30.11 9.32 17.23
C ALA A 258 30.79 7.98 16.90
N TRP A 259 30.66 7.53 15.65
CA TRP A 259 31.25 6.29 15.13
C TRP A 259 32.77 6.25 15.28
N GLN A 260 33.45 7.41 15.18
CA GLN A 260 34.91 7.48 15.35
C GLN A 260 35.37 7.17 16.78
N PHE A 261 34.50 7.35 17.77
CA PHE A 261 34.81 7.13 19.19
C PHE A 261 34.35 5.76 19.70
N ALA A 262 33.26 5.22 19.14
CA ALA A 262 32.74 3.89 19.50
C ALA A 262 33.70 2.77 19.06
N ARG A 263 33.70 1.62 19.77
CA ARG A 263 34.65 0.50 19.55
C ARG A 263 34.00 -0.87 19.37
#